data_AF-A0A7Y3MW95-F1
#
_entry.id   AF-A0A7Y3MW95-F1
#
_cell.length_a   1.000
_cell.length_b   1.000
_cell.length_c   1.000
_cell.angle_alpha   90.00
_cell.angle_beta   90.00
_cell.angle_gamma   90.00
#
_symmetry.space_group_name_H-M   'P 1'
#
loop_
_entity.id
_entity.type
_entity.pdbx_description
1 polymer ?
#
loop_
_entity_poly.entity_id
_entity_poly.type
_entity_poly.pdbx_seq_one_letter_code
_entity_poly.pdbx_strand_id
1 'polypeptide(L)'
;MRPTLFLVLCGLSACAGESVPGPLVEAAPGEPLPGLTSVELGQFSSGKALFGRPFTPEEGLGPLFNQERCVSCHDLPSSGGHGAEPVTKVTHF
;
A
#
# COMPACT_ATOMS: atom_id res chain seq x y z
N MET A 1 26.54 -47.31 27.49
CA MET A 1 26.78 -46.01 26.84
C MET A 1 25.44 -45.33 26.65
N ARG A 2 25.13 -44.24 27.36
CA ARG A 2 23.86 -43.50 27.23
C ARG A 2 24.15 -42.22 26.44
N PRO A 3 23.47 -41.94 25.30
CA PRO A 3 23.71 -40.70 24.58
C PRO A 3 22.99 -39.56 25.30
N THR A 4 23.73 -38.53 25.68
CA THR A 4 23.17 -37.30 26.25
C THR A 4 22.55 -36.49 25.11
N LEU A 5 21.23 -36.39 25.09
CA LEU A 5 20.47 -35.57 24.16
C LEU A 5 20.66 -34.09 24.54
N PHE A 6 21.44 -33.33 23.76
CA PHE A 6 21.53 -31.88 23.90
C PHE A 6 20.33 -31.24 23.19
N LEU A 7 19.36 -30.78 23.98
CA LEU A 7 18.22 -30.00 23.48
C LEU A 7 18.70 -28.56 23.22
N VAL A 8 18.85 -28.19 21.95
CA VAL A 8 19.16 -26.80 21.55
C VAL A 8 17.86 -25.99 21.59
N LEU A 9 17.69 -25.14 22.61
CA LEU A 9 16.66 -24.11 22.60
C LEU A 9 17.08 -22.99 21.64
N CYS A 10 16.48 -22.96 20.45
CA CYS A 10 16.47 -21.76 19.62
C CYS A 10 15.58 -20.71 20.30
N GLY A 11 16.19 -19.63 20.81
CA GLY A 11 15.45 -18.49 21.34
C GLY A 11 14.68 -17.80 20.23
N LEU A 12 13.36 -17.66 20.40
CA LEU A 12 12.54 -16.78 19.58
C LEU A 12 12.94 -15.32 19.89
N SER A 13 13.82 -14.74 19.06
CA SER A 13 14.04 -13.30 19.09
C SER A 13 12.90 -12.64 18.32
N ALA A 14 11.89 -12.18 19.05
CA ALA A 14 10.83 -11.34 18.51
C ALA A 14 11.44 -10.00 18.11
N CYS A 15 11.36 -9.64 16.83
CA CYS A 15 11.68 -8.30 16.36
C CYS A 15 10.58 -7.36 16.88
N ALA A 16 10.83 -6.66 17.98
CA ALA A 16 9.96 -5.58 18.41
C ALA A 16 10.05 -4.45 17.37
N GLY A 17 9.01 -4.30 16.55
CA GLY A 17 8.82 -3.10 15.74
C GLY A 17 8.52 -1.95 16.69
N GLU A 18 9.42 -0.97 16.75
CA GLU A 18 9.26 0.24 17.56
C GLU A 18 8.04 1.02 17.05
N SER A 19 6.95 1.04 17.80
CA SER A 19 5.80 1.90 17.51
C SER A 19 6.15 3.33 17.89
N VAL A 20 6.42 4.19 16.91
CA VAL A 20 6.71 5.61 17.16
C VAL A 20 5.45 6.25 17.80
N PRO A 21 5.53 6.75 19.05
CA PRO A 21 4.41 7.45 19.68
C PRO A 21 4.42 8.89 19.18
N GLY A 22 3.86 9.10 18.00
CA GLY A 22 3.49 10.42 17.49
C GLY A 22 1.96 10.57 17.47
N PRO A 23 1.41 11.79 17.48
CA PRO A 23 0.02 11.99 17.10
C PRO A 23 -0.21 11.29 15.76
N LEU A 24 -1.28 10.52 15.63
CA LEU A 24 -1.69 10.00 14.33
C LEU A 24 -1.95 11.21 13.43
N VAL A 25 -1.03 11.45 12.49
CA VAL A 25 -1.20 12.46 11.47
C VAL A 25 -2.15 11.86 10.45
N GLU A 26 -3.45 12.05 10.68
CA GLU A 26 -4.51 11.55 9.80
C GLU A 26 -4.93 12.62 8.79
N ALA A 27 -5.11 12.19 7.55
CA ALA A 27 -5.81 12.93 6.51
C ALA A 27 -6.92 12.03 5.96
N ALA A 28 -7.99 12.64 5.44
CA ALA A 28 -8.99 11.90 4.71
C ALA A 28 -8.37 11.25 3.46
N PRO A 29 -8.90 10.11 2.97
CA PRO A 29 -8.43 9.51 1.73
C PRO A 29 -8.48 10.52 0.57
N GLY A 30 -7.36 10.63 -0.14
CA GLY A 30 -7.21 11.56 -1.25
C GLY A 30 -6.78 12.98 -0.86
N GLU A 31 -6.57 13.25 0.43
CA GLU A 31 -6.05 14.53 0.92
C GLU A 31 -4.59 14.43 1.39
N PRO A 32 -3.81 15.51 1.26
CA PRO A 32 -2.43 15.52 1.74
C PRO A 32 -2.42 15.49 3.27
N LEU A 33 -1.37 14.90 3.83
CA LEU A 33 -1.11 15.01 5.28
C LEU A 33 -0.90 16.49 5.65
N PRO A 34 -1.32 16.92 6.85
CA PRO A 34 -0.98 18.25 7.33
C PRO A 34 0.53 18.36 7.59
N GLY A 35 1.10 19.55 7.37
CA GLY A 35 2.50 19.84 7.67
C GLY A 35 3.50 19.45 6.59
N LEU A 36 3.05 18.98 5.42
CA LEU A 36 3.94 18.74 4.28
C LEU A 36 4.67 20.02 3.87
N THR A 37 5.97 19.88 3.60
CA THR A 37 6.74 20.90 2.91
C THR A 37 6.17 21.16 1.51
N SER A 38 6.56 22.27 0.88
CA SER A 38 6.14 22.57 -0.50
C SER A 38 6.55 21.47 -1.49
N VAL A 39 7.71 20.85 -1.27
CA VAL A 39 8.22 19.76 -2.11
C VAL A 39 7.35 18.51 -1.94
N GLU A 40 7.05 18.11 -0.71
CA GLU A 40 6.21 16.93 -0.44
C GLU A 40 4.77 17.14 -0.92
N LEU A 41 4.22 18.35 -0.76
CA LEU A 41 2.89 18.69 -1.29
C LEU A 41 2.87 18.62 -2.83
N GLY A 42 3.96 19.02 -3.49
CA GLY A 42 4.13 18.87 -4.93
C GLY A 42 4.19 17.41 -5.39
N GLN A 43 4.90 16.57 -4.62
CA GLN A 43 4.94 15.12 -4.86
C GLN A 43 3.57 14.48 -4.67
N PHE A 44 2.86 14.82 -3.58
CA PHE A 44 1.50 14.37 -3.32
C PHE A 44 0.57 14.74 -4.49
N SER A 45 0.62 16.00 -4.94
CA SER A 45 -0.25 16.50 -6.01
C SER A 45 0.04 15.79 -7.34
N SER A 46 1.32 15.54 -7.65
CA SER A 46 1.73 14.77 -8.83
C SER A 46 1.25 13.33 -8.76
N GLY A 47 1.38 12.69 -7.59
CA GLY A 47 0.87 11.36 -7.31
C GLY A 47 -0.65 11.28 -7.47
N LYS A 48 -1.41 12.23 -6.91
CA LYS A 48 -2.87 12.31 -7.03
C LYS A 48 -3.31 12.41 -8.49
N ALA A 49 -2.61 13.21 -9.30
CA ALA A 49 -2.88 13.30 -10.73
C ALA A 49 -2.63 11.98 -11.47
N LEU A 50 -1.50 11.31 -11.18
CA LEU A 50 -1.17 10.00 -11.78
C LEU A 50 -2.15 8.91 -11.35
N PHE A 51 -2.56 8.91 -10.08
CA PHE A 51 -3.52 7.94 -9.52
C PHE A 51 -4.88 8.02 -10.24
N GLY A 52 -5.26 9.24 -10.63
CA GLY A 52 -6.44 9.51 -11.41
C GLY A 52 -6.25 9.46 -12.92
N ARG A 53 -5.09 9.10 -13.48
CA ARG A 53 -4.81 9.13 -14.93
C ARG A 53 -5.31 7.85 -15.63
N PRO A 54 -5.90 7.93 -16.83
CA PRO A 54 -6.16 6.74 -17.64
C PRO A 54 -4.86 6.24 -18.25
N PHE A 55 -4.63 4.93 -18.15
CA PHE A 55 -3.52 4.25 -18.78
C PHE A 55 -4.02 3.49 -20.01
N THR A 56 -3.12 3.24 -20.95
CA THR A 56 -3.32 2.38 -22.12
C THR A 56 -2.61 1.02 -21.94
N PRO A 57 -3.00 -0.04 -22.68
CA PRO A 57 -2.28 -1.31 -22.68
C PRO A 57 -0.77 -1.16 -22.89
N GLU A 58 -0.37 -0.28 -23.81
CA GLU A 58 1.02 -0.02 -24.17
C GLU A 58 1.81 0.71 -23.07
N GLU A 59 1.13 1.44 -22.19
CA GLU A 59 1.72 2.10 -21.01
C GLU A 59 1.92 1.16 -19.81
N GLY A 60 1.64 -0.13 -19.97
CA GLY A 60 1.89 -1.16 -18.95
C GLY A 60 0.64 -1.72 -18.26
N LEU A 61 -0.57 -1.39 -18.71
CA LEU A 61 -1.77 -2.13 -18.31
C LEU A 61 -1.77 -3.57 -18.85
N GLY A 62 -1.07 -3.81 -19.97
CA GLY A 62 -1.07 -5.10 -20.64
C GLY A 62 -2.45 -5.48 -21.23
N PRO A 63 -2.61 -6.70 -21.74
CA PRO A 63 -3.87 -7.14 -22.36
C PRO A 63 -4.94 -7.54 -21.34
N LEU A 64 -4.57 -7.79 -20.08
CA LEU A 64 -5.45 -8.31 -19.03
C LEU A 64 -5.39 -7.38 -17.81
N PHE A 65 -6.21 -6.33 -17.83
CA PHE A 65 -6.36 -5.41 -16.71
C PHE A 65 -7.83 -5.32 -16.30
N ASN A 66 -8.07 -5.02 -15.03
CA ASN A 66 -9.42 -4.89 -14.50
C ASN A 66 -10.03 -3.52 -14.82
N GLN A 67 -9.22 -2.46 -14.75
CA GLN A 67 -9.59 -1.08 -15.11
C GLN A 67 -8.39 -0.22 -15.54
N GLU A 68 -8.68 0.87 -16.23
CA GLU A 68 -7.68 1.79 -16.81
C GLU A 68 -7.12 2.84 -15.84
N ARG A 69 -7.65 2.95 -14.61
CA ARG A 69 -7.24 3.96 -13.61
C ARG A 69 -7.20 3.36 -12.22
N CYS A 70 -6.29 3.83 -11.36
CA CYS A 70 -6.21 3.39 -9.97
C CYS A 70 -7.49 3.77 -9.20
N VAL A 71 -8.00 4.99 -9.42
CA VAL A 71 -9.25 5.47 -8.82
C VAL A 71 -10.47 4.65 -9.20
N SER A 72 -10.44 3.81 -10.24
CA SER A 72 -11.61 2.99 -10.61
C SER A 72 -11.93 1.90 -9.58
N CYS A 73 -10.98 1.57 -8.70
CA CYS A 73 -11.18 0.61 -7.61
C CYS A 73 -10.77 1.17 -6.24
N HIS A 74 -10.30 2.41 -6.15
CA HIS A 74 -9.83 3.05 -4.92
C HIS A 74 -10.53 4.40 -4.75
N ASP A 75 -11.84 4.35 -4.53
CA ASP A 75 -12.74 5.50 -4.61
C ASP A 75 -13.70 5.65 -3.42
N LEU A 76 -13.66 4.75 -2.43
CA LEU A 76 -14.53 4.83 -1.26
C LEU A 76 -13.75 5.10 0.03
N PRO A 77 -14.17 6.08 0.86
CA PRO A 77 -15.27 7.03 0.62
C PRO A 77 -14.95 8.12 -0.42
N SER A 78 -13.70 8.21 -0.85
CA SER A 78 -13.20 9.16 -1.84
C SER A 78 -11.99 8.56 -2.57
N SER A 79 -11.49 9.24 -3.62
CA SER A 79 -10.30 8.83 -4.35
C SER A 79 -9.10 8.58 -3.42
N GLY A 80 -8.42 7.45 -3.58
CA GLY A 80 -7.33 7.01 -2.72
C GLY A 80 -7.80 6.16 -1.52
N GLY A 81 -9.11 5.92 -1.40
CA GLY A 81 -9.68 5.02 -0.41
C GLY A 81 -9.67 3.54 -0.83
N HIS A 82 -10.54 2.75 -0.22
CA HIS A 82 -10.73 1.35 -0.60
C HIS A 82 -11.71 1.22 -1.77
N GLY A 83 -11.79 0.03 -2.36
CA GLY A 83 -12.81 -0.31 -3.36
C GLY A 83 -14.02 -0.98 -2.73
N ALA A 84 -15.15 -0.92 -3.42
CA ALA A 84 -16.31 -1.76 -3.09
C ALA A 84 -16.06 -3.24 -3.43
N GLU A 85 -15.35 -3.47 -4.53
CA GLU A 85 -15.23 -4.79 -5.12
C GLU A 85 -13.89 -5.46 -4.73
N PRO A 86 -13.93 -6.67 -4.12
CA PRO A 86 -12.72 -7.44 -3.90
C PRO A 86 -12.21 -8.03 -5.22
N VAL A 87 -10.94 -7.78 -5.53
CA VAL A 87 -10.26 -8.42 -6.67
C VAL A 87 -9.91 -9.85 -6.29
N THR A 88 -10.76 -10.81 -6.69
CA THR A 88 -10.58 -12.24 -6.39
C THR A 88 -9.70 -12.97 -7.40
N LYS A 89 -9.36 -12.32 -8.51
CA LYS A 89 -8.52 -12.86 -9.57
C LYS A 89 -7.57 -11.79 -10.08
N VAL A 90 -6.35 -11.80 -9.54
CA VAL A 90 -5.18 -11.30 -10.27
C VAL A 90 -4.78 -12.42 -11.23
N THR A 91 -4.40 -12.11 -12.47
CA THR A 91 -3.97 -13.12 -13.43
C THR A 91 -2.90 -14.01 -12.81
N HIS A 92 -3.27 -15.25 -12.46
CA HIS A 92 -2.32 -16.32 -12.18
C HIS A 92 -1.71 -16.71 -13.52
N PHE A 93 -0.39 -16.60 -13.62
CA PHE A 93 0.39 -17.27 -14.66
C PHE A 93 0.61 -18.72 -14.26
#